data_AF-A0A8S2SHD0-F1
#
_entry.id   AF-A0A8S2SHD0-F1
#
_cell.length_a   1.000
_cell.length_b   1.000
_cell.length_c   1.000
_cell.angle_alpha   90.00
_cell.angle_beta   90.00
_cell.angle_gamma   90.00
#
_symmetry.space_group_name_H-M   'P 1'
#
loop_
_entity.id
_entity.type
_entity.pdbx_description
1 polymer ?
#
loop_
_entity_poly.entity_id
_entity_poly.type
_entity_poly.pdbx_seq_one_letter_code
_entity_poly.pdbx_strand_id
1 'polypeptide(L)' 'MYRFQPDIEMRAYPIDEYPCKCKAAAAIMLMIMNNLDRRVAQFPDELVTYGGNGQAFSNWAQ' A
#
# COMPACT_ATOMS: atom_id res chain seq x y z
N MET A 1 -7.62 4.83 10.95
CA MET A 1 -8.77 3.91 11.13
C MET A 1 -8.28 2.45 11.09
N TYR A 2 -7.56 2.00 12.11
CA TYR A 2 -6.88 0.69 12.10
C TYR A 2 -7.82 -0.51 11.87
N ARG A 3 -9.11 -0.36 12.20
CA ARG A 3 -10.15 -1.37 11.91
C ARG A 3 -10.17 -1.84 10.45
N PHE A 4 -9.77 -1.00 9.50
CA PHE A 4 -9.77 -1.32 8.06
C PHE A 4 -8.40 -1.72 7.51
N GLN A 5 -7.37 -1.77 8.36
CA GLN A 5 -6.09 -2.27 7.94
C GLN A 5 -6.23 -3.76 7.58
N PRO A 6 -5.80 -4.18 6.38
CA PRO A 6 -5.95 -5.57 5.97
C PRO A 6 -4.90 -6.46 6.65
N ASP A 7 -5.27 -7.71 6.88
CA ASP A 7 -4.39 -8.72 7.49
C ASP A 7 -3.35 -9.30 6.51
N ILE A 8 -3.40 -8.90 5.24
CA ILE A 8 -2.42 -9.33 4.23
C ILE A 8 -1.07 -8.64 4.45
N GLU A 9 0.00 -9.33 4.13
CA GLU A 9 1.33 -8.70 4.10
C GLU A 9 1.34 -7.59 3.03
N MET A 10 1.53 -6.34 3.45
CA MET A 10 1.71 -5.26 2.49
C MET A 10 3.08 -5.36 1.85
N ARG A 11 3.10 -5.65 0.56
CA ARG A 11 4.26 -5.61 -0.32
C ARG A 11 3.82 -5.59 -1.78
N ALA A 12 4.73 -5.26 -2.69
CA ALA A 12 4.49 -5.51 -4.11
C ALA A 12 4.41 -7.01 -4.40
N TYR A 13 3.39 -7.40 -5.15
CA TYR A 13 3.22 -8.75 -5.70
C TYR A 13 3.46 -8.71 -7.22
N PRO A 14 3.65 -9.86 -7.89
CA PRO A 14 3.65 -9.92 -9.35
C PRO A 14 2.38 -9.28 -9.95
N ILE A 15 2.53 -8.52 -11.03
CA ILE A 15 1.45 -7.67 -11.59
C ILE A 15 0.19 -8.48 -11.98
N ASP A 16 0.36 -9.75 -12.35
CA ASP A 16 -0.74 -10.62 -12.78
C ASP A 16 -1.52 -11.25 -11.59
N GLU A 17 -1.07 -11.06 -10.35
CA GLU A 17 -1.79 -11.51 -9.14
C GLU A 17 -2.87 -10.52 -8.66
N TYR A 18 -2.87 -9.29 -9.21
CA TYR A 18 -3.81 -8.26 -8.82
C TYR A 18 -5.19 -8.44 -9.48
N PRO A 19 -6.29 -8.51 -8.70
CA PRO A 19 -7.63 -8.74 -9.24
C PRO A 19 -8.20 -7.47 -9.89
N CYS A 20 -7.78 -7.17 -11.12
CA CYS A 20 -8.18 -5.98 -11.86
C CYS A 20 -8.56 -6.28 -13.31
N LYS A 21 -9.24 -5.32 -13.95
CA LYS A 21 -9.67 -5.43 -15.35
C LYS A 21 -8.64 -4.92 -16.36
N CYS A 22 -7.64 -4.15 -15.91
CA CYS A 22 -6.62 -3.58 -16.80
C CYS A 22 -5.26 -3.50 -16.09
N LYS A 23 -4.18 -3.68 -16.86
CA LYS A 23 -2.80 -3.68 -16.33
C LYS A 23 -2.39 -2.36 -15.68
N ALA A 24 -2.95 -1.24 -16.13
CA ALA A 24 -2.69 0.06 -15.52
C ALA A 24 -3.18 0.13 -14.07
N ALA A 25 -4.35 -0.43 -13.77
CA ALA A 25 -4.86 -0.50 -12.40
C ALA A 25 -4.03 -1.47 -11.52
N ALA A 26 -3.61 -2.62 -12.06
CA ALA A 26 -2.66 -3.50 -11.36
C ALA A 26 -1.38 -2.76 -10.98
N ALA A 27 -0.80 -2.01 -11.92
CA ALA A 27 0.43 -1.26 -11.68
C ALA A 27 0.25 -0.21 -10.57
N ILE A 28 -0.88 0.49 -10.53
CA ILE A 28 -1.19 1.45 -9.46
C ILE A 28 -1.27 0.74 -8.09
N MET A 29 -2.02 -0.38 -8.00
CA MET A 29 -2.13 -1.15 -6.76
C MET A 29 -0.78 -1.70 -6.30
N LEU A 30 0.04 -2.18 -7.24
CA LEU A 30 1.40 -2.63 -6.96
C LEU A 30 2.25 -1.53 -6.34
N MET A 31 2.24 -0.34 -6.93
CA MET A 31 3.02 0.79 -6.42
C MET A 31 2.49 1.29 -5.07
N ILE A 32 1.17 1.25 -4.84
CA ILE A 32 0.58 1.56 -3.53
C ILE A 32 1.08 0.56 -2.48
N MET A 33 0.97 -0.74 -2.73
CA MET A 33 1.41 -1.75 -1.77
C MET A 33 2.92 -1.70 -1.52
N ASN A 34 3.73 -1.35 -2.54
CA ASN A 34 5.16 -1.11 -2.37
C ASN A 34 5.45 0.02 -1.38
N ASN A 35 4.72 1.14 -1.48
CA ASN A 35 4.89 2.29 -0.58
C ASN A 35 4.50 2.00 0.87
N LEU A 36 3.74 0.92 1.11
CA LEU A 36 3.28 0.48 2.44
C LEU A 36 3.99 -0.80 2.91
N ASP A 37 4.99 -1.29 2.17
CA ASP A 37 5.80 -2.44 2.58
C ASP A 37 6.63 -2.10 3.83
N ARG A 38 6.64 -2.97 4.85
CA ARG A 38 7.41 -2.74 6.09
C ARG A 38 8.92 -2.58 5.85
N ARG A 39 9.43 -3.06 4.71
CA ARG A 39 10.84 -2.92 4.30
C ARG A 39 11.12 -1.61 3.58
N VAL A 40 10.08 -0.88 3.18
CA VAL A 40 10.16 0.37 2.40
C VAL A 40 9.66 1.56 3.21
N ALA A 41 8.50 1.43 3.83
CA ALA A 41 7.83 2.48 4.57
C ALA A 41 8.46 2.73 5.94
N GLN A 42 8.55 3.99 6.33
CA GLN A 42 9.05 4.39 7.65
C GLN A 42 8.08 4.04 8.78
N PHE A 43 6.78 4.30 8.58
CA PHE A 43 5.70 3.95 9.52
C PHE A 43 4.53 3.34 8.72
N PRO A 44 4.58 2.03 8.39
CA PRO A 44 3.63 1.39 7.47
C PRO A 44 2.20 1.34 8.01
N ASP A 45 2.03 1.11 9.31
CA ASP A 45 0.71 1.02 9.96
C ASP A 45 0.01 2.39 10.00
N GLU A 46 0.80 3.48 9.99
CA GLU A 46 0.39 4.88 9.90
C GLU A 46 0.31 5.41 8.47
N LEU A 47 0.53 4.56 7.46
CA LEU A 47 0.51 4.89 6.03
C LEU A 47 1.59 5.90 5.61
N VAL A 48 2.68 6.04 6.37
CA VAL A 48 3.81 6.97 6.10
C VAL A 48 4.95 6.23 5.43
N THR A 49 5.27 6.63 4.20
CA THR A 49 6.39 6.05 3.45
C THR A 49 7.73 6.67 3.86
N TYR A 50 7.82 8.00 3.94
CA TYR A 50 9.06 8.69 4.35
C TYR A 50 8.82 10.10 4.90
N GLY A 51 9.87 10.73 5.41
CA GLY A 51 9.85 12.14 5.85
C GLY A 51 9.07 12.37 7.14
N GLY A 52 8.79 11.32 7.91
CA GLY A 52 8.03 11.40 9.16
C GLY A 52 6.53 11.61 8.99
N ASN A 53 6.08 12.29 7.93
CA ASN A 53 4.68 12.60 7.65
C ASN A 53 4.28 12.48 6.16
N GLY A 54 5.16 11.99 5.28
CA GLY A 54 4.85 11.72 3.88
C GLY A 54 3.95 10.50 3.74
N GLN A 55 2.64 10.71 3.84
CA GLN A 55 1.62 9.67 3.82
C GLN A 55 1.17 9.32 2.39
N ALA A 56 0.91 8.03 2.16
CA ALA A 56 0.24 7.56 0.95
C ALA A 56 -1.27 7.88 0.97
N PHE A 57 -1.89 7.75 2.14
CA PHE A 57 -3.30 8.03 2.40
C PHE A 57 -3.48 8.61 3.81
N SER A 58 -4.58 9.33 4.05
CA SER A 58 -4.88 9.89 5.37
C SER A 58 -5.42 8.86 6.36
N ASN A 59 -6.00 7.75 5.87
CA ASN A 59 -6.46 6.64 6.71
C ASN A 59 -6.75 5.38 5.87
N TRP A 60 -6.81 4.23 6.55
CA TRP A 60 -7.05 2.90 5.97
C TRP A 60 -8.41 2.66 5.27
N ALA A 61 -9.36 3.59 5.34
CA ALA A 61 -10.63 3.45 4.60
C ALA A 61 -10.58 4.08 3.20
N GLN A 62 -9.58 4.92 2.92
CA GLN A 62 -9.32 5.50 1.59
C GLN A 62 -8.62 4.48 0.69
#